data_AF-A0A1M4XFU1-F1
#
_entry.id   AF-A0A1M4XFU1-F1
#
_cell.length_a   1.000
_cell.length_b   1.000
_cell.length_c   1.000
_cell.angle_alpha   90.00
_cell.angle_beta   90.00
_cell.angle_gamma   90.00
#
_symmetry.space_group_name_H-M   'P 1'
#
loop_
_entity.id
_entity.type
_entity.pdbx_description
1 polymer ?
#
loop_
_entity_poly.entity_id
_entity_poly.type
_entity_poly.pdbx_seq_one_letter_code
_entity_poly.pdbx_strand_id
1 'polypeptide(L)' 'MATIITISQSVGANRIVPTIAIPYPVGNPKLSPKGEEALRENLVERAVKSLATDIKEQTLF' A
#
# COMPACT_ATOMS: atom_id res chain seq x y z
N MET A 1 0.02 -3.18 -4.21
CA MET A 1 -0.07 -2.98 -2.75
C MET A 1 0.48 -4.23 -2.08
N ALA A 2 1.49 -4.09 -1.22
CA ALA A 2 2.08 -5.24 -0.53
C ALA A 2 2.74 -4.81 0.79
N THR A 3 2.80 -5.73 1.75
CA THR A 3 3.44 -5.51 3.05
C THR A 3 4.91 -5.88 3.05
N ILE A 4 5.33 -6.81 2.18
CA ILE A 4 6.73 -7.25 2.04
C ILE A 4 7.32 -6.66 0.75
N ILE A 5 8.03 -5.54 0.91
CA ILE A 5 8.60 -4.76 -0.20
C ILE A 5 9.65 -5.58 -0.96
N THR A 6 10.52 -6.30 -0.24
CA THR A 6 11.66 -7.04 -0.81
C THR A 6 11.21 -8.14 -1.77
N ILE A 7 10.12 -8.86 -1.47
CA ILE A 7 9.54 -9.85 -2.37
C ILE A 7 9.03 -9.16 -3.64
N SER A 8 8.33 -8.04 -3.49
CA SER A 8 7.79 -7.28 -4.63
C SER A 8 8.90 -6.78 -5.56
N GLN A 9 10.01 -6.30 -4.98
CA GLN A 9 11.21 -5.92 -5.74
C GLN A 9 11.81 -7.12 -6.47
N SER A 10 12.01 -8.24 -5.77
CA SER A 10 12.63 -9.46 -6.32
C SER A 10 11.86 -10.07 -7.48
N VAL A 11 10.52 -9.97 -7.50
CA VAL A 11 9.69 -10.49 -8.60
C VAL A 11 9.53 -9.51 -9.76
N GLY A 12 10.16 -8.33 -9.69
CA GLY A 12 10.11 -7.34 -10.76
C GLY A 12 8.84 -6.49 -10.78
N ALA A 13 8.13 -6.32 -9.65
CA ALA A 13 6.97 -5.44 -9.59
C ALA A 13 7.40 -3.99 -9.94
N ASN A 14 6.80 -3.42 -10.98
CA ASN A 14 7.13 -2.09 -11.49
C ASN A 14 6.63 -0.96 -10.57
N ARG A 15 5.47 -1.16 -9.92
CA ARG A 15 4.86 -0.21 -8.99
C ARG A 15 4.62 -0.89 -7.65
N ILE A 16 5.26 -0.41 -6.60
CA ILE A 16 5.18 -0.99 -5.27
C ILE A 16 4.56 0.04 -4.33
N VAL A 17 3.39 -0.26 -3.79
CA VAL A 17 2.70 0.57 -2.80
C VAL A 17 2.83 -0.15 -1.45
N PRO A 18 3.73 0.29 -0.55
CA PRO A 18 3.92 -0.35 0.74
C PRO A 18 2.69 -0.17 1.63
N THR A 19 2.18 -1.26 2.17
CA THR A 19 1.04 -1.23 3.09
C THR A 19 1.42 -1.69 4.48
N ILE A 20 0.48 -1.52 5.39
CA ILE A 20 0.61 -1.89 6.80
C ILE A 20 0.50 -3.40 6.93
N ALA A 21 1.28 -3.97 7.84
CA ALA A 21 1.36 -5.41 8.05
C ALA A 21 0.00 -6.04 8.43
N ILE A 22 -0.01 -7.37 8.50
CA ILE A 22 -1.19 -8.19 8.81
C ILE A 22 -1.43 -8.43 10.33
N PRO A 23 -0.78 -7.78 11.33
CA PRO A 23 -1.08 -8.13 12.73
C PRO A 23 -2.53 -7.81 13.12
N TYR A 24 -3.26 -7.08 12.26
CA TYR A 24 -4.65 -6.71 12.43
C TYR A 24 -5.50 -7.16 11.23
N PRO A 25 -5.87 -8.45 11.13
CA PRO A 25 -6.60 -8.99 9.98
C PRO A 25 -7.97 -8.33 9.76
N VAL A 26 -8.52 -7.69 10.80
CA VAL A 26 -9.84 -7.02 10.80
C VAL A 26 -9.74 -5.52 11.10
N GLY A 27 -8.55 -4.91 10.97
CA GLY A 27 -8.33 -3.49 11.24
C GLY A 27 -7.65 -3.22 12.58
N ASN A 28 -6.91 -2.11 12.67
CA ASN A 28 -6.07 -1.77 13.80
C ASN A 28 -6.91 -1.32 15.02
N PRO A 29 -6.89 -2.06 16.14
CA PRO A 29 -7.70 -1.75 17.31
C PRO A 29 -7.27 -0.46 18.04
N LYS A 30 -6.10 0.08 17.70
CA LYS A 30 -5.61 1.35 18.25
C LYS A 30 -6.18 2.57 17.54
N LEU A 31 -6.86 2.37 16.41
CA LEU A 31 -7.47 3.44 15.63
C LEU A 31 -8.99 3.46 15.84
N SER A 32 -9.57 4.66 15.77
CA SER A 32 -11.03 4.80 15.76
C SER A 32 -11.58 4.26 14.43
N PRO A 33 -12.87 3.90 14.35
CA PRO A 33 -13.48 3.45 13.10
C PRO A 33 -13.28 4.43 11.93
N LYS A 34 -13.38 5.74 12.20
CA LYS A 34 -13.11 6.79 11.19
C LYS A 34 -11.63 6.87 10.81
N GLY A 35 -10.72 6.65 11.77
CA GLY A 35 -9.29 6.59 11.51
C GLY A 35 -8.91 5.40 10.61
N GLU A 36 -9.51 4.23 10.87
CA GLU A 36 -9.34 3.04 10.03
C GLU A 36 -9.88 3.23 8.61
N GLU A 37 -11.04 3.89 8.48
CA GLU A 37 -11.62 4.23 7.18
C GLU A 37 -10.71 5.18 6.38
N ALA A 38 -10.31 6.30 6.97
CA ALA A 38 -9.42 7.26 6.32
C ALA A 38 -8.07 6.65 5.92
N LEU A 39 -7.53 5.76 6.77
CA LEU A 39 -6.30 5.02 6.49
C LEU A 39 -6.46 4.11 5.27
N ARG A 40 -7.56 3.35 5.19
CA ARG A 40 -7.85 2.48 4.04
C ARG A 40 -8.05 3.29 2.76
N GLU A 41 -8.78 4.41 2.84
CA GLU A 41 -8.98 5.32 1.72
C GLU A 41 -7.65 5.85 1.19
N ASN A 42 -6.77 6.34 2.07
CA ASN A 42 -5.47 6.87 1.66
C ASN A 42 -4.59 5.81 0.98
N LEU A 43 -4.58 4.58 1.49
CA LEU A 43 -3.83 3.47 0.88
C LEU A 43 -4.35 3.13 -0.51
N VAL A 44 -5.67 3.07 -0.69
CA VAL A 44 -6.30 2.78 -1.99
C VAL A 44 -6.11 3.94 -2.95
N GLU A 45 -6.28 5.18 -2.51
CA GLU A 45 -6.08 6.39 -3.32
C GLU A 45 -4.66 6.43 -3.87
N ARG A 46 -3.65 6.20 -3.03
CA ARG A 46 -2.25 6.14 -3.45
C ARG A 46 -2.01 5.02 -4.46
N ALA A 47 -2.63 3.86 -4.26
CA ALA A 47 -2.53 2.76 -5.22
C ALA A 47 -3.16 3.11 -6.57
N VAL A 48 -4.35 3.69 -6.58
CA VAL A 48 -5.03 4.14 -7.81
C VAL A 48 -4.19 5.20 -8.54
N LYS A 49 -3.67 6.21 -7.82
CA LYS A 49 -2.79 7.23 -8.40
C LYS A 49 -1.52 6.63 -9.02
N SER A 50 -0.93 5.61 -8.38
CA SER A 50 0.27 4.95 -8.91
C SER A 50 0.05 4.34 -10.29
N LEU A 51 -1.17 3.85 -10.58
CA LEU A 51 -1.48 3.23 -11.87
C LEU A 51 -1.39 4.24 -13.02
N ALA A 52 -1.77 5.49 -12.78
CA ALA A 52 -1.73 6.58 -13.75
C ALA A 52 -0.40 7.33 -13.78
N THR A 53 0.53 7.01 -12.88
CA THR A 53 1.83 7.69 -12.82
C THR A 53 2.80 7.04 -13.81
N ASP A 54 3.38 7.85 -14.69
CA ASP A 54 4.46 7.43 -15.58
C ASP A 54 5.70 7.05 -14.78
N ILE A 55 6.27 5.89 -15.08
CA ILE A 55 7.50 5.40 -14.43
C ILE A 55 8.46 4.86 -15.49
N LYS A 56 9.77 4.98 -15.22
CA LYS A 56 10.84 4.44 -16.06
C LYS A 56 11.59 3.28 -15.39
N GLU A 57 11.44 3.14 -14.08
CA GLU A 57 12.09 2.13 -13.25
C GLU A 57 11.13 1.67 -12.15
N GLN A 58 11.49 0.61 -11.41
CA GLN A 58 10.69 0.17 -10.28
C GLN A 58 10.56 1.31 -9.26
N THR A 59 9.31 1.69 -8.96
CA THR A 59 9.02 2.85 -8.13
C THR A 59 8.24 2.45 -6.88
N LEU A 60 8.68 2.96 -5.74
CA LEU A 60 7.91 2.92 -4.50
C LEU A 60 6.98 4.14 -4.43
N PHE A 61 5.71 3.89 -4.16
CA PHE A 61 4.65 4.87 -4.00
C PHE A 61 4.17 4.91 -2.55
#